data_AF-A0A679I6I6-F1
#
_entry.id   AF-A0A679I6I6-F1
#
_cell.length_a   1.000
_cell.length_b   1.000
_cell.length_c   1.000
_cell.angle_alpha   90.00
_cell.angle_beta   90.00
_cell.angle_gamma   90.00
#
_symmetry.space_group_name_H-M   'P 1'
#
loop_
_entity.id
_entity.type
_entity.pdbx_description
1 polymer ?
#
loop_
_entity_poly.entity_id
_entity_poly.type
_entity_poly.pdbx_seq_one_letter_code
_entity_poly.pdbx_strand_id
1 'polypeptide(L)'
;MSSFLYKSNTDYVKAEVVSIWQPNPEAVKKGNSKWANFMYLVDGKQYISSNRIQVSMNTKVGDLKQIKYDKRNPEKIYGFSVKRACILFIVAIVLFIIAKFKLF
;
A
#
# COMPACT_ATOMS: atom_id res chain seq x y z
N MET A 1 -27.71 22.08 -9.22
CA MET A 1 -27.21 20.75 -9.63
C MET A 1 -26.04 20.39 -8.72
N SER A 2 -26.31 19.78 -7.56
CA SER A 2 -25.27 19.43 -6.58
C SER A 2 -24.40 18.31 -7.15
N SER A 3 -23.14 18.60 -7.49
CA SER A 3 -22.17 17.57 -7.88
C SER A 3 -21.97 16.63 -6.70
N PHE A 4 -22.52 15.43 -6.79
CA PHE A 4 -22.15 14.30 -5.94
C PHE A 4 -20.68 13.96 -6.25
N LEU A 5 -19.75 14.70 -5.64
CA LEU A 5 -18.35 14.30 -5.60
C LEU A 5 -18.32 12.95 -4.89
N TYR A 6 -18.01 11.90 -5.64
CA TYR A 6 -17.84 10.56 -5.09
C TYR A 6 -16.70 10.62 -4.06
N LYS A 7 -17.04 10.83 -2.79
CA LYS A 7 -16.06 10.96 -1.72
C LYS A 7 -15.41 9.59 -1.57
N SER A 8 -14.12 9.51 -1.93
CA SER A 8 -13.33 8.29 -1.73
C SER A 8 -13.50 7.81 -0.29
N ASN A 9 -13.87 6.54 -0.12
CA ASN A 9 -13.96 5.88 1.19
C ASN A 9 -12.58 5.61 1.81
N THR A 10 -11.52 6.19 1.26
CA THR A 10 -10.15 5.99 1.71
C THR A 10 -9.40 7.32 1.71
N ASP A 11 -8.45 7.47 2.64
CA ASP A 11 -7.52 8.61 2.69
C ASP A 11 -6.09 8.19 2.98
N TYR A 12 -5.18 9.14 2.85
CA TYR A 12 -3.78 8.95 3.22
C TYR A 12 -3.47 9.55 4.59
N VAL A 13 -2.62 8.86 5.35
CA VAL A 13 -2.14 9.32 6.66
C VAL A 13 -0.69 8.90 6.87
N LYS A 14 0.07 9.68 7.64
CA LYS A 14 1.38 9.24 8.13
C LYS A 14 1.17 8.33 9.33
N ALA A 15 1.73 7.14 9.26
CA ALA A 15 1.58 6.10 10.25
C ALA A 15 2.95 5.53 10.65
N GLU A 16 3.08 5.16 11.92
CA GLU A 16 4.27 4.53 12.47
C GLU A 16 4.19 3.01 12.34
N VAL A 17 5.29 2.38 11.94
CA VAL A 17 5.41 0.91 11.94
C VAL A 17 5.51 0.41 13.38
N VAL A 18 4.54 -0.38 13.83
CA VAL A 18 4.52 -0.91 15.22
C VAL A 18 4.90 -2.39 15.32
N SER A 19 4.76 -3.15 14.23
CA SER A 19 5.25 -4.53 14.20
C SER A 19 5.58 -4.95 12.78
N ILE A 20 6.51 -5.89 12.68
CA ILE A 20 6.99 -6.45 11.41
C ILE A 20 6.86 -7.97 11.45
N TRP A 21 6.44 -8.53 10.32
CA TRP A 21 6.46 -9.96 10.06
C TRP A 21 7.14 -10.22 8.72
N GLN A 22 7.91 -11.30 8.65
CA GLN A 22 8.53 -11.79 7.42
C GLN A 22 8.72 -13.31 7.53
N PRO A 23 8.59 -14.07 6.43
CA PRO A 23 8.71 -15.53 6.45
C PRO A 23 10.16 -15.99 6.63
N ASN A 24 11.12 -15.29 6.02
CA ASN A 24 12.53 -15.65 6.08
C ASN A 24 13.33 -14.67 6.97
N PRO A 25 14.47 -15.10 7.53
CA PRO A 25 15.36 -14.23 8.30
C PRO A 25 15.79 -12.97 7.54
N GLU A 26 16.12 -11.91 8.27
CA GLU A 26 16.42 -10.59 7.70
C GLU A 26 17.66 -10.58 6.78
N ALA A 27 18.58 -11.52 6.99
CA ALA A 27 19.74 -11.73 6.13
C ALA A 27 19.34 -12.14 4.69
N VAL A 28 18.18 -12.79 4.51
CA VAL A 28 17.69 -13.22 3.20
C VAL A 28 16.87 -12.09 2.58
N LYS A 29 17.51 -11.30 1.70
CA LYS A 29 16.83 -10.20 0.98
C LYS A 29 16.16 -10.65 -0.31
N LYS A 30 16.78 -11.55 -1.06
CA LYS A 30 16.27 -12.01 -2.37
C LYS A 30 15.07 -12.94 -2.16
N GLY A 31 13.94 -12.62 -2.80
CA GLY A 31 12.71 -13.42 -2.69
C GLY A 31 11.98 -13.35 -1.35
N ASN A 32 12.41 -12.48 -0.42
CA ASN A 32 11.73 -12.30 0.86
C ASN A 32 10.70 -11.16 0.78
N SER A 33 9.70 -11.21 1.67
CA SER A 33 8.70 -10.16 1.80
C SER A 33 8.58 -9.73 3.25
N LYS A 34 8.67 -8.42 3.49
CA LYS A 34 8.47 -7.82 4.81
C LYS A 34 7.10 -7.17 4.85
N TRP A 35 6.36 -7.41 5.92
CA TRP A 35 4.99 -6.94 6.12
C TRP A 35 4.89 -6.24 7.47
N ALA A 36 4.11 -5.18 7.55
CA ALA A 36 4.03 -4.36 8.76
C ALA A 36 2.58 -4.03 9.16
N ASN A 37 2.34 -3.98 10.46
CA ASN A 37 1.20 -3.28 11.06
C ASN A 37 1.60 -1.84 11.38
N PHE A 38 0.60 -0.97 11.42
CA PHE A 38 0.80 0.47 11.56
C PHE A 38 -0.08 1.06 12.65
N MET A 39 0.43 2.07 13.35
CA MET A 39 -0.31 2.91 14.28
C MET A 39 -0.38 4.33 13.74
N TYR A 40 -1.54 4.96 13.85
CA TYR A 40 -1.72 6.32 13.36
C TYR A 40 -2.92 7.01 14.00
N LEU A 41 -3.00 8.33 13.85
CA LEU A 41 -4.04 9.18 14.42
C LEU A 41 -4.91 9.77 13.30
N VAL A 42 -6.23 9.67 13.45
CA VAL A 42 -7.22 10.35 12.60
C VAL A 42 -8.28 10.95 13.50
N ASP A 43 -8.56 12.24 13.32
CA ASP A 43 -9.57 12.99 14.07
C ASP A 43 -9.43 12.84 15.59
N GLY A 44 -8.19 12.87 16.09
CA GLY A 44 -7.87 12.74 17.53
C GLY A 44 -7.99 11.31 18.10
N LYS A 45 -8.39 10.33 17.28
CA LYS A 45 -8.44 8.92 17.69
C LYS A 45 -7.28 8.13 17.09
N GLN A 46 -6.63 7.34 17.94
CA GLN A 46 -5.55 6.44 17.53
C GLN A 46 -6.13 5.11 17.03
N TYR A 47 -5.56 4.60 15.95
CA TYR A 47 -5.89 3.31 15.37
C TYR A 47 -4.62 2.47 15.20
N ILE A 48 -4.76 1.16 15.36
CA ILE A 48 -3.75 0.17 14.99
C ILE A 48 -4.35 -0.66 13.86
N SER A 49 -3.56 -0.92 12.82
CA SER A 49 -4.07 -1.66 11.67
C SER A 49 -4.36 -3.12 12.02
N SER A 50 -5.53 -3.62 11.60
CA SER A 50 -5.92 -5.03 11.76
C SER A 50 -5.23 -5.93 10.74
N ASN A 51 -4.92 -5.40 9.56
CA ASN A 51 -4.15 -6.10 8.53
C ASN A 51 -2.74 -5.54 8.37
N ARG A 52 -1.86 -6.36 7.79
CA ARG A 52 -0.51 -5.98 7.40
C ARG A 52 -0.46 -5.57 5.95
N ILE A 53 0.48 -4.68 5.61
CA ILE A 53 0.81 -4.36 4.23
C ILE A 53 2.30 -4.58 3.98
N GLN A 54 2.63 -4.91 2.74
CA GLN A 54 4.02 -5.14 2.35
C GLN A 54 4.82 -3.83 2.40
N VAL A 55 6.02 -3.90 2.97
CA VAL A 55 6.97 -2.80 3.11
C VAL A 55 8.32 -3.15 2.49
N SER A 56 9.20 -2.16 2.41
CA SER A 56 10.59 -2.37 1.98
C SER A 56 11.32 -3.26 2.99
N MET A 57 12.26 -4.08 2.53
CA MET A 57 13.13 -4.87 3.42
C MET A 57 13.96 -3.99 4.37
N ASN A 58 14.15 -2.70 4.06
CA ASN A 58 14.89 -1.77 4.92
C ASN A 58 14.02 -1.14 6.02
N THR A 59 12.71 -1.41 6.04
CA THR A 59 11.78 -0.84 7.02
C THR A 59 11.97 -1.46 8.41
N LYS A 60 11.91 -0.60 9.43
CA LYS A 60 12.08 -0.92 10.85
C LYS A 60 10.84 -0.47 11.65
N VAL A 61 10.69 -1.03 12.85
CA VAL A 61 9.72 -0.53 13.84
C VAL A 61 10.09 0.90 14.23
N GLY A 62 9.10 1.78 14.35
CA GLY A 62 9.27 3.22 14.55
C GLY A 62 9.36 4.05 13.25
N ASP A 63 9.55 3.42 12.08
CA ASP A 63 9.56 4.15 10.82
C ASP A 63 8.19 4.78 10.53
N LEU A 64 8.20 6.04 10.08
CA LEU A 64 6.99 6.72 9.59
C LEU A 64 6.79 6.47 8.09
N LYS A 65 5.59 6.06 7.71
CA LYS A 65 5.20 5.88 6.31
C LYS A 65 3.84 6.47 6.01
N GLN A 66 3.69 6.95 4.78
CA GLN A 66 2.39 7.27 4.24
C GLN A 66 1.67 5.96 3.87
N ILE A 67 0.52 5.72 4.48
CA ILE A 67 -0.36 4.60 4.18
C ILE A 67 -1.72 5.11 3.74
N LYS A 68 -2.52 4.24 3.12
CA LYS A 68 -3.90 4.52 2.77
C LYS A 68 -4.81 3.72 3.70
N TYR A 69 -5.78 4.36 4.35
CA TYR A 69 -6.72 3.70 5.26
C TYR A 69 -8.16 3.81 4.75
N ASP A 70 -9.04 2.93 5.24
CA ASP A 70 -10.48 2.96 4.98
C ASP A 70 -11.20 3.89 5.97
N LYS A 71 -11.89 4.92 5.50
CA LYS A 71 -12.60 5.89 6.35
C LYS A 71 -13.75 5.27 7.12
N ARG A 72 -14.35 4.18 6.61
CA ARG A 72 -15.47 3.49 7.25
C ARG A 72 -14.99 2.42 8.24
N ASN A 73 -13.78 1.91 8.04
CA ASN A 73 -13.12 0.98 8.94
C ASN A 73 -11.63 1.30 9.06
N PRO A 74 -11.23 2.30 9.88
CA PRO A 74 -9.85 2.80 9.92
C PRO A 74 -8.82 1.71 10.20
N GLU A 75 -9.13 0.67 10.97
CA GLU A 75 -8.15 -0.41 11.20
C GLU A 75 -7.72 -1.13 9.90
N LYS A 76 -8.53 -1.04 8.82
CA LYS A 76 -8.17 -1.59 7.52
C LYS A 76 -7.32 -0.62 6.71
N ILE A 77 -6.15 -1.09 6.29
CA ILE A 77 -5.16 -0.31 5.53
C ILE A 77 -4.79 -0.97 4.20
N TYR A 78 -4.29 -0.17 3.27
CA TYR A 78 -3.90 -0.60 1.93
C TYR A 78 -2.46 -0.17 1.61
N GLY A 79 -1.66 -1.13 1.14
CA GLY A 79 -0.33 -0.87 0.61
C GLY A 79 -0.43 -0.50 -0.86
N PHE A 80 -0.24 0.78 -1.18
CA PHE A 80 -0.15 1.22 -2.57
C PHE A 80 1.31 1.53 -2.92
N SER A 81 1.76 1.04 -4.08
CA SER A 81 3.06 1.40 -4.64
C SER A 81 2.85 2.00 -6.01
N VAL A 82 3.06 3.32 -6.13
CA VAL A 82 3.02 4.06 -7.41
C VAL A 82 3.91 3.37 -8.43
N LYS A 83 5.10 2.92 -8.02
CA LYS A 83 6.03 2.18 -8.89
C LYS A 83 5.40 0.92 -9.47
N ARG A 84 4.72 0.11 -8.65
CA ARG A 84 4.01 -1.11 -9.14
C ARG A 84 2.90 -0.74 -10.12
N ALA A 85 2.13 0.31 -9.83
CA ALA A 85 1.08 0.78 -10.72
C ALA A 85 1.64 1.25 -12.08
N CYS A 86 2.73 2.03 -12.09
CA CYS A 86 3.40 2.46 -13.31
C CYS A 86 3.93 1.27 -14.14
N ILE A 87 4.54 0.27 -13.51
CA ILE A 87 5.03 -0.92 -14.21
C ILE A 87 3.86 -1.68 -14.86
N LEU A 88 2.76 -1.90 -14.13
CA LEU A 88 1.57 -2.56 -14.68
C LEU A 88 0.96 -1.77 -15.83
N PHE A 89 0.97 -0.43 -15.74
CA PHE A 89 0.49 0.43 -16.81
C PHE A 89 1.34 0.33 -18.08
N ILE A 90 2.67 0.29 -17.95
CA ILE A 90 3.58 0.10 -19.09
C ILE A 90 3.34 -1.26 -19.75
N VAL A 91 3.22 -2.33 -18.95
CA VAL A 91 2.92 -3.68 -19.47
C VAL A 91 1.59 -3.69 -20.22
N ALA A 92 0.56 -3.04 -19.68
CA ALA A 92 -0.74 -2.94 -20.34
C ALA A 92 -0.66 -2.23 -21.71
N ILE A 93 0.12 -1.15 -21.82
CA ILE A 93 0.35 -0.45 -23.09
C ILE A 93 1.04 -1.37 -24.10
N VAL A 94 2.09 -2.09 -23.69
CA VAL A 94 2.81 -3.01 -24.58
C VAL A 94 1.88 -4.11 -25.10
N LEU A 95 1.09 -4.73 -24.21
CA LEU A 95 0.11 -5.74 -24.59
C LEU A 95 -0.97 -5.18 -25.53
N PHE A 96 -1.44 -3.95 -25.28
CA PHE A 96 -2.39 -3.29 -26.15
C PHE A 96 -1.82 -3.07 -27.56
N ILE A 97 -0.58 -2.59 -27.68
CA ILE A 97 0.11 -2.42 -28.97
C ILE A 97 0.21 -3.76 -29.70
N ILE A 98 0.70 -4.80 -29.02
CA ILE A 98 0.84 -6.14 -29.62
C ILE A 98 -0.50 -6.65 -30.17
N ALA A 99 -1.57 -6.54 -29.38
CA ALA A 99 -2.90 -6.97 -29.78
C ALA A 99 -3.47 -6.14 -30.94
N LYS A 100 -3.32 -4.81 -30.91
CA LYS A 100 -3.89 -3.91 -31.92
C LYS A 100 -3.18 -4.07 -33.27
N PHE A 101 -1.87 -4.27 -33.25
CA PHE A 101 -1.07 -4.46 -34.47
C PHE A 101 -0.96 -5.93 -34.91
N LYS A 102 -1.62 -6.86 -34.20
CA LYS A 102 -1.53 -8.31 -34.47
C LYS A 102 -0.07 -8.74 -34.67
N LEU A 103 0.78 -8.35 -33.73
CA LEU A 103 2.20 -8.72 -33.76
C LEU A 103 2.44 -10.23 -33.47
N PHE A 104 1.35 -11.00 -33.36
CA PHE A 104 1.27 -12.47 -33.34
C PHE A 104 -0.05 -12.91 -33.96
#